data_AF-R8HQ61-F1
#
_entry.id   AF-R8HQ61-F1
#
_cell.length_a   1.000
_cell.length_b   1.000
_cell.length_c   1.000
_cell.angle_alpha   90.00
_cell.angle_beta   90.00
_cell.angle_gamma   90.00
#
_symmetry.space_group_name_H-M   'P 1'
#
loop_
_entity.id
_entity.type
_entity.pdbx_description
1 polymer ?
#
loop_
_entity_poly.entity_id
_entity_poly.type
_entity_poly.pdbx_seq_one_letter_code
_entity_poly.pdbx_strand_id
1 'polypeptide(L)'
;MIPNDGEVIKGLASVDESAITGESAPVIKEAGGDFCSVTGGTMVVSDEITIVITSNPGESFIDKMISLVEGAARQKTPNEIALNTVLTSLTLIFLIVVVTLPIFTNYLGFQIDTAVLVALLVCLIPTTIGGLLSAIGIAGMDRVTKFNVLAMSGKAVEAAGDINTIILDKTGTITFGNRMAHTLLPVGNETIEQVGKWAAISSVLDETPEGRSVIEYVQTKSISYNREIAEQGEFVPFKAETRMSGVDLQDGTKVRKGAVGAVTEWVQSQGGTIPKDVNQKADLISKEGGTPLLVAVDDRIYGLIYLKDTVKPGMRERFEQLRQMGIKTVMCTGDNPLTAATIAKEAGVDEFVAECKPEDKIAVIKAEQDKGKLVAMTGDGTNDAPALAQADVGLAMNSGTTAAKEAANMIDLDSNPTKIIEVVGIGKQLLMTRGALTTFSIANDIAKYFAIIPAMFTLAIPQMEALNIMKLTSPLSAILSALIFNAVIIPLLIPLAMKGIAYKPMSSNALLSRNLLIYGLGGVIVPFIGIKVIDMIVGLFI
;
A
#
# COMPACT_ATOMS: atom_id res chain seq x y z
N MET A 1 6.28 30.75 10.89
CA MET A 1 6.21 29.33 11.32
C MET A 1 5.98 29.31 12.82
N ILE A 2 5.05 28.48 13.28
CA ILE A 2 4.69 28.34 14.70
C ILE A 2 5.75 27.45 15.37
N PRO A 3 6.43 27.91 16.44
CA PRO A 3 7.59 27.22 16.99
C PRO A 3 7.23 25.96 17.80
N ASN A 4 6.08 25.94 18.46
CA ASN A 4 5.59 24.79 19.24
C ASN A 4 4.07 24.90 19.41
N ASP A 5 3.43 23.82 19.83
CA ASP A 5 1.99 23.78 20.11
C ASP A 5 1.61 24.78 21.21
N GLY A 6 0.43 25.37 21.06
CA GLY A 6 -0.05 26.37 21.99
C GLY A 6 -1.47 26.82 21.73
N GLU A 7 -1.87 27.86 22.46
CA GLU A 7 -3.15 28.54 22.30
C GLU A 7 -2.93 30.01 21.97
N VAL A 8 -3.72 30.55 21.05
CA VAL A 8 -3.74 31.97 20.70
C VAL A 8 -4.38 32.73 21.86
N ILE A 9 -3.60 33.62 22.48
CA ILE A 9 -4.07 34.49 23.56
C ILE A 9 -4.37 35.91 23.08
N LYS A 10 -3.88 36.30 21.89
CA LYS A 10 -4.15 37.60 21.28
C LYS A 10 -4.00 37.53 19.75
N GLY A 11 -4.90 38.20 19.05
CA GLY A 11 -4.87 38.31 17.59
C GLY A 11 -5.80 37.32 16.89
N LEU A 12 -5.86 37.45 15.57
CA LEU A 12 -6.57 36.58 14.65
C LEU A 12 -5.71 36.46 13.40
N ALA A 13 -5.48 35.24 12.94
CA ALA A 13 -4.65 34.97 11.78
C ALA A 13 -5.11 33.72 11.04
N SER A 14 -4.82 33.67 9.75
CA SER A 14 -4.94 32.47 8.95
C SER A 14 -3.67 31.63 9.05
N VAL A 15 -3.79 30.34 9.35
CA VAL A 15 -2.69 29.40 9.54
C VAL A 15 -2.80 28.27 8.52
N ASP A 16 -1.73 28.07 7.77
CA ASP A 16 -1.53 26.94 6.89
C ASP A 16 -1.06 25.73 7.73
N GLU A 17 -1.98 24.79 7.92
CA GLU A 17 -1.73 23.53 8.61
C GLU A 17 -1.38 22.37 7.65
N SER A 18 -1.13 22.66 6.35
CA SER A 18 -0.86 21.63 5.33
C SER A 18 0.28 20.69 5.67
N ALA A 19 1.28 21.17 6.41
CA ALA A 19 2.39 20.36 6.90
C ALA A 19 1.97 19.22 7.86
N ILE A 20 0.76 19.32 8.44
CA ILE A 20 0.23 18.36 9.41
C ILE A 20 -1.02 17.69 8.87
N THR A 21 -1.99 18.48 8.40
CA THR A 21 -3.28 17.97 7.94
C THR A 21 -3.24 17.45 6.51
N GLY A 22 -2.28 17.90 5.69
CA GLY A 22 -2.24 17.66 4.25
C GLY A 22 -3.23 18.53 3.45
N GLU A 23 -4.11 19.27 4.13
CA GLU A 23 -5.10 20.15 3.52
C GLU A 23 -4.46 21.49 3.14
N SER A 24 -4.61 21.91 1.88
CA SER A 24 -3.99 23.16 1.39
C SER A 24 -4.74 24.43 1.79
N ALA A 25 -5.95 24.31 2.35
CA ALA A 25 -6.76 25.44 2.75
C ALA A 25 -6.31 25.99 4.13
N PRO A 26 -5.94 27.28 4.23
CA PRO A 26 -5.59 27.89 5.51
C PRO A 26 -6.79 27.93 6.48
N VAL A 27 -6.53 27.69 7.76
CA VAL A 27 -7.52 27.66 8.84
C VAL A 27 -7.38 28.91 9.71
N ILE A 28 -8.49 29.56 10.04
CA ILE A 28 -8.50 30.76 10.90
C ILE A 28 -8.32 30.34 12.35
N LYS A 29 -7.40 31.04 13.05
CA LYS A 29 -7.12 30.87 14.48
C LYS A 29 -7.31 32.21 15.19
N GLU A 30 -8.05 32.20 16.28
CA GLU A 30 -8.42 33.43 17.00
C GLU A 30 -8.32 33.27 18.52
N ALA A 31 -8.07 34.39 19.20
CA ALA A 31 -8.02 34.42 20.66
C ALA A 31 -9.40 34.27 21.29
N GLY A 32 -9.52 33.41 22.32
CA GLY A 32 -10.71 33.33 23.17
C GLY A 32 -11.93 32.62 22.56
N GLY A 33 -11.78 32.00 21.39
CA GLY A 33 -12.79 31.16 20.74
C GLY A 33 -12.41 29.67 20.71
N ASP A 34 -13.27 28.84 20.12
CA ASP A 34 -13.05 27.39 19.97
C ASP A 34 -11.88 27.06 19.02
N PHE A 35 -11.44 28.03 18.21
CA PHE A 35 -10.33 27.88 17.24
C PHE A 35 -9.01 28.50 17.74
N CYS A 36 -8.79 28.57 19.06
CA CYS A 36 -7.57 29.14 19.63
C CYS A 36 -6.35 28.20 19.58
N SER A 37 -6.52 26.88 19.40
CA SER A 37 -5.39 25.94 19.41
C SER A 37 -4.58 26.00 18.11
N VAL A 38 -3.26 26.09 18.25
CA VAL A 38 -2.29 26.06 17.15
C VAL A 38 -1.27 24.94 17.33
N THR A 39 -0.80 24.39 16.22
CA THR A 39 0.13 23.26 16.22
C THR A 39 1.51 23.70 15.76
N GLY A 40 2.57 23.28 16.45
CA GLY A 40 3.96 23.53 16.11
C GLY A 40 4.31 23.00 14.72
N GLY A 41 5.13 23.74 13.98
CA GLY A 41 5.54 23.42 12.60
C GLY A 41 4.61 23.94 11.51
N THR A 42 3.41 24.41 11.85
CA THR A 42 2.48 25.06 10.89
C THR A 42 2.90 26.50 10.57
N MET A 43 2.35 27.11 9.52
CA MET A 43 2.75 28.44 9.05
C MET A 43 1.63 29.46 9.18
N VAL A 44 1.86 30.52 9.93
CA VAL A 44 0.99 31.71 9.90
C VAL A 44 1.12 32.37 8.52
N VAL A 45 0.00 32.53 7.82
CA VAL A 45 -0.08 33.04 6.44
C VAL A 45 -0.54 34.50 6.41
N SER A 46 -1.39 34.91 7.35
CA SER A 46 -1.88 36.29 7.46
C SER A 46 -1.73 36.83 8.87
N ASP A 47 -1.60 38.15 8.98
CA ASP A 47 -1.65 38.90 10.24
C ASP A 47 -0.62 38.45 11.29
N GLU A 48 -0.90 38.72 12.58
CA GLU A 48 -0.04 38.38 13.71
C GLU A 48 -0.88 37.80 14.85
N ILE A 49 -0.37 36.73 15.46
CA ILE A 49 -0.93 36.10 16.65
C ILE A 49 0.12 36.01 17.75
N THR A 50 -0.30 36.23 18.99
CA THR A 50 0.48 35.92 20.19
C THR A 50 -0.04 34.63 20.77
N ILE A 51 0.85 33.66 20.98
CA ILE A 51 0.51 32.32 21.47
C ILE A 51 1.15 32.05 22.82
N VAL A 52 0.46 31.29 23.67
CA VAL A 52 1.03 30.66 24.87
C VAL A 52 1.37 29.22 24.54
N ILE A 53 2.61 28.81 24.76
CA ILE A 53 3.03 27.41 24.53
C ILE A 53 2.42 26.55 25.65
N THR A 54 1.67 25.51 25.26
CA THR A 54 0.99 24.61 26.19
C THR A 54 1.65 23.24 26.29
N SER A 55 2.47 22.86 25.31
CA SER A 55 3.16 21.56 25.28
C SER A 55 4.54 21.61 25.93
N ASN A 56 4.87 20.59 26.73
CA ASN A 56 6.21 20.39 27.27
C ASN A 56 7.17 19.83 26.19
N PRO A 57 8.50 19.95 26.38
CA PRO A 57 9.47 19.30 25.49
C PRO A 57 9.22 17.79 25.37
N GLY A 58 9.11 17.27 24.15
CA GLY A 58 8.83 15.86 23.88
C GLY A 58 7.35 15.47 23.89
N GLU A 59 6.45 16.39 24.22
CA GLU A 59 5.00 16.15 24.26
C GLU A 59 4.24 16.86 23.12
N SER A 60 4.96 17.58 22.24
CA SER A 60 4.37 18.26 21.10
C SER A 60 3.73 17.27 20.12
N PHE A 61 2.83 17.76 19.28
CA PHE A 61 2.17 16.97 18.25
C PHE A 61 3.20 16.32 17.31
N ILE A 62 4.22 17.08 16.88
CA ILE A 62 5.30 16.55 16.03
C ILE A 62 6.12 15.51 16.79
N ASP A 63 6.48 15.74 18.06
CA ASP A 63 7.22 14.75 18.87
C ASP A 63 6.44 13.43 19.01
N LYS A 64 5.12 13.50 19.19
CA LYS A 64 4.25 12.31 19.21
C LYS A 64 4.28 11.58 17.87
N MET A 65 4.18 12.31 16.75
CA MET A 65 4.26 11.72 15.41
C MET A 65 5.63 11.05 15.16
N ILE A 66 6.73 11.69 15.57
CA ILE A 66 8.09 11.14 15.48
C ILE A 66 8.18 9.87 16.33
N SER A 67 7.75 9.90 17.58
CA SER A 67 7.76 8.73 18.49
C SER A 67 6.96 7.55 17.93
N LEU A 68 5.82 7.81 17.28
CA LEU A 68 5.03 6.78 16.62
C LEU A 68 5.74 6.16 15.40
N VAL A 69 6.52 6.95 14.65
CA VAL A 69 7.32 6.47 13.53
C VAL A 69 8.58 5.72 14.00
N GLU A 70 9.32 6.27 14.97
CA GLU A 70 10.54 5.66 15.53
C GLU A 70 10.23 4.35 16.28
N GLY A 71 9.08 4.28 16.96
CA GLY A 71 8.61 3.08 17.63
C GLY A 71 8.13 1.98 16.68
N ALA A 72 7.95 2.28 15.39
CA ALA A 72 7.49 1.32 14.40
C ALA A 72 8.67 0.53 13.80
N ALA A 73 8.90 -0.68 14.31
CA ALA A 73 9.85 -1.62 13.74
C ALA A 73 9.14 -2.70 12.93
N ARG A 74 9.43 -2.77 11.62
CA ARG A 74 8.89 -3.82 10.75
C ARG A 74 9.51 -5.18 11.07
N GLN A 75 8.66 -6.15 11.40
CA GLN A 75 9.12 -7.49 11.77
C GLN A 75 9.62 -8.27 10.54
N LYS A 76 10.26 -9.41 10.80
CA LYS A 76 10.56 -10.39 9.73
C LYS A 76 9.28 -11.13 9.38
N THR A 77 9.05 -11.39 8.10
CA THR A 77 7.86 -12.13 7.68
C THR A 77 7.95 -13.57 8.19
N PRO A 78 6.82 -14.25 8.45
CA PRO A 78 6.82 -15.66 8.84
C PRO A 78 7.60 -16.53 7.85
N ASN A 79 7.48 -16.26 6.54
CA ASN A 79 8.22 -16.96 5.49
C ASN A 79 9.73 -16.71 5.55
N GLU A 80 10.18 -15.49 5.83
CA GLU A 80 11.59 -15.17 6.03
C GLU A 80 12.16 -15.94 7.23
N ILE A 81 11.42 -15.98 8.35
CA ILE A 81 11.83 -16.70 9.56
C ILE A 81 11.90 -18.20 9.26
N ALA A 82 10.83 -18.78 8.72
CA ALA A 82 10.75 -20.20 8.42
C ALA A 82 11.87 -20.67 7.51
N LEU A 83 12.15 -19.94 6.42
CA LEU A 83 13.22 -20.31 5.51
C LEU A 83 14.60 -20.21 6.18
N ASN A 84 14.88 -19.12 6.89
CA ASN A 84 16.15 -18.96 7.60
C ASN A 84 16.35 -20.08 8.63
N THR A 85 15.30 -20.46 9.36
CA THR A 85 15.33 -21.58 10.31
C THR A 85 15.63 -22.90 9.61
N VAL A 86 14.97 -23.20 8.48
CA VAL A 86 15.23 -24.44 7.71
C VAL A 86 16.65 -24.47 7.18
N LEU A 87 17.13 -23.38 6.55
CA LEU A 87 18.48 -23.32 6.00
C LEU A 87 19.54 -23.48 7.09
N THR A 88 19.40 -22.74 8.21
CA THR A 88 20.32 -22.81 9.34
C THR A 88 20.33 -24.21 9.97
N SER A 89 19.15 -24.83 10.13
CA SER A 89 19.02 -26.18 10.69
C SER A 89 19.68 -27.22 9.80
N LEU A 90 19.46 -27.17 8.48
CA LEU A 90 20.11 -28.08 7.52
C LEU A 90 21.62 -27.90 7.50
N THR A 91 22.13 -26.67 7.48
CA THR A 91 23.56 -26.39 7.58
C THR A 91 24.16 -26.98 8.86
N LEU A 92 23.50 -26.82 9.99
CA LEU A 92 23.96 -27.35 11.27
C LEU A 92 23.93 -28.89 11.31
N ILE A 93 22.87 -29.51 10.77
CA ILE A 93 22.79 -30.97 10.63
C ILE A 93 23.95 -31.49 9.77
N PHE A 94 24.17 -30.92 8.59
CA PHE A 94 25.24 -31.37 7.69
C PHE A 94 26.62 -31.11 8.26
N LEU A 95 26.81 -30.01 8.99
CA LEU A 95 28.05 -29.76 9.71
C LEU A 95 28.33 -30.86 10.75
N ILE A 96 27.34 -31.22 11.58
CA ILE A 96 27.48 -32.29 12.57
C ILE A 96 27.78 -33.63 11.87
N VAL A 97 27.07 -33.96 10.80
CA VAL A 97 27.31 -35.19 10.03
C VAL A 97 28.75 -35.23 9.52
N VAL A 98 29.23 -34.16 8.87
CA VAL A 98 30.58 -34.12 8.29
C VAL A 98 31.67 -34.15 9.37
N VAL A 99 31.49 -33.44 10.49
CA VAL A 99 32.46 -33.42 11.60
C VAL A 99 32.53 -34.75 12.34
N THR A 100 31.44 -35.51 12.40
CA THR A 100 31.41 -36.82 13.07
C THR A 100 31.92 -37.96 12.17
N LEU A 101 31.88 -37.82 10.84
CA LEU A 101 32.37 -38.83 9.89
C LEU A 101 33.80 -39.33 10.17
N PRO A 102 34.81 -38.47 10.41
CA PRO A 102 36.17 -38.91 10.75
C PRO A 102 36.24 -39.86 11.95
N ILE A 103 35.37 -39.68 12.95
CA ILE A 103 35.33 -40.55 14.13
C ILE A 103 34.93 -41.98 13.71
N PHE A 104 33.89 -42.10 12.88
CA PHE A 104 33.41 -43.38 12.37
C PHE A 104 34.43 -44.05 11.44
N THR A 105 35.05 -43.30 10.53
CA THR A 105 36.01 -43.89 9.59
C THR A 105 37.29 -44.32 10.28
N ASN A 106 37.78 -43.52 11.24
CA ASN A 106 38.92 -43.91 12.08
C ASN A 106 38.66 -45.21 12.83
N TYR A 107 37.44 -45.39 13.38
CA TYR A 107 37.04 -46.64 14.01
C TYR A 107 37.04 -47.83 13.04
N LEU A 108 36.64 -47.61 11.79
CA LEU A 108 36.64 -48.62 10.72
C LEU A 108 38.03 -48.84 10.10
N GLY A 109 39.07 -48.12 10.53
CA GLY A 109 40.45 -48.32 10.11
C GLY A 109 40.88 -47.57 8.85
N PHE A 110 40.15 -46.55 8.42
CA PHE A 110 40.55 -45.69 7.28
C PHE A 110 40.28 -44.20 7.52
N GLN A 111 40.99 -43.36 6.79
CA GLN A 111 40.89 -41.90 6.91
C GLN A 111 40.33 -41.30 5.63
N ILE A 112 39.43 -40.33 5.79
CA ILE A 112 38.94 -39.50 4.69
C ILE A 112 39.77 -38.23 4.65
N ASP A 113 40.22 -37.83 3.46
CA ASP A 113 40.89 -36.55 3.25
C ASP A 113 39.98 -35.39 3.66
N THR A 114 40.54 -34.41 4.37
CA THR A 114 39.85 -33.18 4.76
C THR A 114 39.25 -32.46 3.56
N ALA A 115 39.92 -32.49 2.40
CA ALA A 115 39.40 -31.90 1.16
C ALA A 115 38.08 -32.55 0.71
N VAL A 116 37.95 -33.87 0.89
CA VAL A 116 36.73 -34.62 0.54
C VAL A 116 35.60 -34.32 1.53
N LEU A 117 35.91 -34.15 2.81
CA LEU A 117 34.93 -33.73 3.82
C LEU A 117 34.40 -32.32 3.55
N VAL A 118 35.29 -31.39 3.21
CA VAL A 118 34.90 -30.03 2.79
C VAL A 118 34.05 -30.08 1.52
N ALA A 119 34.43 -30.90 0.54
CA ALA A 119 33.65 -31.09 -0.68
C ALA A 119 32.23 -31.61 -0.40
N LEU A 120 32.11 -32.63 0.47
CA LEU A 120 30.83 -33.17 0.91
C LEU A 120 29.99 -32.08 1.59
N LEU A 121 30.58 -31.33 2.53
CA LEU A 121 29.87 -30.26 3.24
C LEU A 121 29.33 -29.19 2.28
N VAL A 122 30.16 -28.71 1.35
CA VAL A 122 29.77 -27.69 0.36
C VAL A 122 28.67 -28.20 -0.59
N CYS A 123 28.70 -29.48 -0.95
CA CYS A 123 27.66 -30.10 -1.75
C CYS A 123 26.33 -30.21 -1.01
N LEU A 124 26.34 -30.56 0.28
CA LEU A 124 25.11 -30.78 1.06
C LEU A 124 24.49 -29.48 1.59
N ILE A 125 25.29 -28.48 1.95
CA ILE A 125 24.75 -27.17 2.37
C ILE A 125 23.85 -26.62 1.25
N PRO A 126 22.69 -26.00 1.57
CA PRO A 126 21.75 -25.47 0.59
C PRO A 126 22.26 -24.16 -0.07
N THR A 127 23.45 -24.21 -0.66
CA THR A 127 24.13 -23.08 -1.32
C THR A 127 23.36 -22.58 -2.53
N THR A 128 22.63 -23.46 -3.22
CA THR A 128 21.82 -23.09 -4.40
C THR A 128 20.77 -22.05 -4.06
N ILE A 129 19.92 -22.31 -3.07
CA ILE A 129 18.92 -21.33 -2.63
C ILE A 129 19.59 -20.15 -1.90
N GLY A 130 20.61 -20.39 -1.06
CA GLY A 130 21.32 -19.34 -0.33
C GLY A 130 21.90 -18.26 -1.25
N GLY A 131 22.51 -18.66 -2.38
CA GLY A 131 23.04 -17.73 -3.38
C GLY A 131 21.99 -17.05 -4.24
N LEU A 132 20.82 -17.68 -4.44
CA LEU A 132 19.75 -17.14 -5.28
C LEU A 132 18.80 -16.18 -4.55
N LEU A 133 18.79 -16.16 -3.20
CA LEU A 133 17.91 -15.27 -2.43
C LEU A 133 18.07 -13.79 -2.80
N SER A 134 19.32 -13.32 -2.95
CA SER A 134 19.61 -11.95 -3.36
C SER A 134 19.11 -11.66 -4.78
N ALA A 135 19.29 -12.61 -5.71
CA ALA A 135 18.80 -12.47 -7.08
C ALA A 135 17.27 -12.39 -7.15
N ILE A 136 16.57 -13.22 -6.37
CA ILE A 136 15.10 -13.17 -6.27
C ILE A 136 14.64 -11.82 -5.73
N GLY A 137 15.29 -11.30 -4.68
CA GLY A 137 14.96 -10.00 -4.09
C GLY A 137 15.13 -8.85 -5.08
N ILE A 138 16.28 -8.80 -5.78
CA ILE A 138 16.57 -7.79 -6.80
C ILE A 138 15.57 -7.88 -7.97
N ALA A 139 15.27 -9.08 -8.43
CA ALA A 139 14.26 -9.30 -9.47
C ALA A 139 12.88 -8.80 -9.06
N GLY A 140 12.51 -9.03 -7.80
CA GLY A 140 11.27 -8.51 -7.22
C GLY A 140 11.18 -6.99 -7.30
N MET A 141 12.23 -6.31 -6.85
CA MET A 141 12.32 -4.85 -6.92
C MET A 141 12.25 -4.35 -8.36
N ASP A 142 13.04 -4.89 -9.28
CA ASP A 142 13.04 -4.51 -10.70
C ASP A 142 11.64 -4.66 -11.33
N ARG A 143 10.94 -5.74 -10.98
CA ARG A 143 9.59 -6.00 -11.49
C ARG A 143 8.56 -5.02 -10.93
N VAL A 144 8.61 -4.70 -9.65
CA VAL A 144 7.70 -3.70 -9.05
C VAL A 144 7.98 -2.30 -9.61
N THR A 145 9.24 -1.95 -9.83
CA THR A 145 9.64 -0.69 -10.48
C THR A 145 9.09 -0.56 -11.90
N LYS A 146 8.99 -1.65 -12.67
CA LYS A 146 8.35 -1.65 -14.01
C LYS A 146 6.84 -1.35 -13.97
N PHE A 147 6.20 -1.49 -12.81
CA PHE A 147 4.83 -1.05 -12.57
C PHE A 147 4.78 0.34 -11.91
N ASN A 148 5.84 1.14 -12.05
CA ASN A 148 5.93 2.49 -11.50
C ASN A 148 5.71 2.50 -9.97
N VAL A 149 6.22 1.49 -9.26
CA VAL A 149 6.25 1.46 -7.79
C VAL A 149 7.70 1.27 -7.35
N LEU A 150 8.24 2.19 -6.56
CA LEU A 150 9.57 2.07 -5.99
C LEU A 150 9.50 1.30 -4.67
N ALA A 151 10.13 0.15 -4.60
CA ALA A 151 10.31 -0.58 -3.35
C ALA A 151 11.69 -0.25 -2.75
N MET A 152 11.73 0.10 -1.46
CA MET A 152 12.99 0.43 -0.77
C MET A 152 13.88 -0.81 -0.54
N SER A 153 13.28 -2.00 -0.53
CA SER A 153 13.99 -3.27 -0.39
C SER A 153 13.21 -4.43 -1.01
N GLY A 154 13.91 -5.51 -1.36
CA GLY A 154 13.27 -6.76 -1.80
C GLY A 154 12.39 -7.39 -0.72
N LYS A 155 12.69 -7.12 0.56
CA LYS A 155 11.89 -7.54 1.72
C LYS A 155 10.49 -6.91 1.69
N ALA A 156 10.37 -5.64 1.31
CA ALA A 156 9.06 -4.99 1.18
C ALA A 156 8.20 -5.71 0.12
N VAL A 157 8.78 -6.04 -1.04
CA VAL A 157 8.06 -6.75 -2.11
C VAL A 157 7.65 -8.15 -1.68
N GLU A 158 8.49 -8.84 -0.93
CA GLU A 158 8.16 -10.14 -0.37
C GLU A 158 7.03 -10.07 0.65
N ALA A 159 7.11 -9.14 1.60
CA ALA A 159 6.06 -8.91 2.60
C ALA A 159 4.72 -8.62 1.92
N ALA A 160 4.73 -7.91 0.79
CA ALA A 160 3.52 -7.66 -0.01
C ALA A 160 2.85 -8.94 -0.52
N GLY A 161 3.59 -10.02 -0.74
CA GLY A 161 3.03 -11.31 -1.16
C GLY A 161 2.27 -12.05 -0.06
N ASP A 162 2.61 -11.80 1.20
CA ASP A 162 2.04 -12.48 2.37
C ASP A 162 0.92 -11.68 3.08
N ILE A 163 0.56 -10.52 2.54
CA ILE A 163 -0.46 -9.64 3.14
C ILE A 163 -1.81 -10.34 3.24
N ASN A 164 -2.46 -10.17 4.40
CA ASN A 164 -3.80 -10.68 4.67
C ASN A 164 -4.84 -9.57 4.72
N THR A 165 -4.45 -8.37 5.17
CA THR A 165 -5.36 -7.22 5.30
C THR A 165 -4.72 -5.99 4.67
N ILE A 166 -5.49 -5.28 3.83
CA ILE A 166 -5.11 -3.97 3.29
C ILE A 166 -5.99 -2.92 3.94
N ILE A 167 -5.35 -1.93 4.57
CA ILE A 167 -5.99 -0.74 5.08
C ILE A 167 -5.77 0.38 4.06
N LEU A 168 -6.86 1.01 3.65
CA LEU A 168 -6.85 2.11 2.70
C LEU A 168 -7.36 3.36 3.40
N ASP A 169 -6.63 4.46 3.26
CA ASP A 169 -7.26 5.76 3.49
C ASP A 169 -8.37 5.98 2.43
N LYS A 170 -9.41 6.74 2.78
CA LYS A 170 -10.49 7.06 1.83
C LYS A 170 -10.06 8.16 0.86
N THR A 171 -9.60 9.29 1.41
CA THR A 171 -9.39 10.52 0.66
C THR A 171 -8.15 10.38 -0.23
N GLY A 172 -8.25 10.82 -1.49
CA GLY A 172 -7.16 10.69 -2.46
C GLY A 172 -6.86 9.25 -2.92
N THR A 173 -7.34 8.25 -2.18
CA THR A 173 -7.06 6.83 -2.40
C THR A 173 -8.27 6.15 -3.06
N ILE A 174 -9.33 5.86 -2.30
CA ILE A 174 -10.56 5.21 -2.82
C ILE A 174 -11.38 6.19 -3.66
N THR A 175 -11.44 7.44 -3.22
CA THR A 175 -12.15 8.50 -3.91
C THR A 175 -11.17 9.48 -4.56
N PHE A 176 -11.68 10.39 -5.39
CA PHE A 176 -10.87 11.48 -5.91
C PHE A 176 -10.44 12.50 -4.83
N GLY A 177 -11.02 12.43 -3.63
CA GLY A 177 -10.74 13.32 -2.51
C GLY A 177 -11.54 14.63 -2.53
N ASN A 178 -12.06 15.03 -3.71
CA ASN A 178 -12.89 16.21 -3.86
C ASN A 178 -14.38 15.84 -3.93
N ARG A 179 -15.25 16.67 -3.34
CA ARG A 179 -16.70 16.48 -3.42
C ARG A 179 -17.22 17.07 -4.74
N MET A 180 -17.71 16.22 -5.62
CA MET A 180 -18.14 16.60 -6.96
C MET A 180 -19.67 16.71 -7.04
N ALA A 181 -20.18 17.61 -7.87
CA ALA A 181 -21.61 17.76 -8.11
C ALA A 181 -22.21 16.48 -8.72
N HIS A 182 -23.15 15.89 -7.98
CA HIS A 182 -23.80 14.63 -8.33
C HIS A 182 -25.25 14.82 -8.78
N THR A 183 -25.97 15.77 -8.17
CA THR A 183 -27.36 16.04 -8.52
C THR A 183 -27.80 17.45 -8.16
N LEU A 184 -28.84 17.94 -8.83
CA LEU A 184 -29.49 19.19 -8.52
C LEU A 184 -30.92 18.91 -8.06
N LEU A 185 -31.30 19.50 -6.93
CA LEU A 185 -32.60 19.31 -6.30
C LEU A 185 -33.33 20.66 -6.24
N PRO A 186 -34.30 20.93 -7.12
CA PRO A 186 -35.12 22.14 -7.03
C PRO A 186 -35.91 22.17 -5.73
N VAL A 187 -36.18 23.36 -5.19
CA VAL A 187 -37.03 23.55 -4.00
C VAL A 187 -38.26 24.39 -4.33
N GLY A 188 -39.32 24.26 -3.54
CA GLY A 188 -40.58 24.93 -3.82
C GLY A 188 -41.16 24.56 -5.20
N ASN A 189 -41.43 25.56 -6.03
CA ASN A 189 -42.01 25.41 -7.37
C ASN A 189 -40.97 25.60 -8.49
N GLU A 190 -39.68 25.57 -8.17
CA GLU A 190 -38.60 25.77 -9.14
C GLU A 190 -38.36 24.52 -9.98
N THR A 191 -37.75 24.69 -11.15
CA THR A 191 -37.37 23.58 -12.04
C THR A 191 -35.88 23.27 -11.97
N ILE A 192 -35.51 22.06 -12.36
CA ILE A 192 -34.10 21.64 -12.37
C ILE A 192 -33.25 22.50 -13.32
N GLU A 193 -33.85 22.99 -14.41
CA GLU A 193 -33.21 23.90 -15.37
C GLU A 193 -32.88 25.25 -14.72
N GLN A 194 -33.77 25.78 -13.88
CA GLN A 194 -33.55 27.04 -13.17
C GLN A 194 -32.44 26.89 -12.12
N VAL A 195 -32.45 25.81 -11.35
CA VAL A 195 -31.37 25.51 -10.41
C VAL A 195 -30.05 25.37 -11.14
N GLY A 196 -30.01 24.58 -12.22
CA GLY A 196 -28.79 24.35 -12.99
C GLY A 196 -28.24 25.62 -13.62
N LYS A 197 -29.11 26.49 -14.14
CA LYS A 197 -28.71 27.81 -14.66
C LYS A 197 -28.00 28.64 -13.59
N TRP A 198 -28.60 28.82 -12.42
CA TRP A 198 -28.04 29.67 -11.37
C TRP A 198 -26.85 29.03 -10.64
N ALA A 199 -26.88 27.71 -10.45
CA ALA A 199 -25.75 26.94 -9.94
C ALA A 199 -24.53 27.10 -10.86
N ALA A 200 -24.72 27.05 -12.18
CA ALA A 200 -23.65 27.29 -13.14
C ALA A 200 -23.16 28.74 -13.08
N ILE A 201 -24.04 29.74 -13.15
CA ILE A 201 -23.67 31.17 -13.09
C ILE A 201 -22.82 31.48 -11.85
N SER A 202 -23.23 30.98 -10.67
CA SER A 202 -22.46 31.15 -9.42
C SER A 202 -21.12 30.41 -9.39
N SER A 203 -20.88 29.48 -10.32
CA SER A 203 -19.69 28.62 -10.34
C SER A 203 -18.74 28.89 -11.52
N VAL A 204 -19.10 29.75 -12.49
CA VAL A 204 -18.26 30.01 -13.68
C VAL A 204 -16.88 30.54 -13.31
N LEU A 205 -16.83 31.45 -12.34
CA LEU A 205 -15.59 32.07 -11.84
C LEU A 205 -15.01 31.35 -10.60
N ASP A 206 -15.65 30.25 -10.18
CA ASP A 206 -15.21 29.46 -9.04
C ASP A 206 -14.23 28.37 -9.51
N GLU A 207 -12.94 28.63 -9.34
CA GLU A 207 -11.88 27.73 -9.79
C GLU A 207 -11.69 26.48 -8.92
N THR A 208 -12.42 26.35 -7.82
CA THR A 208 -12.36 25.17 -6.95
C THR A 208 -12.82 23.90 -7.68
N PRO A 209 -12.37 22.70 -7.24
CA PRO A 209 -12.89 21.43 -7.75
C PRO A 209 -14.42 21.35 -7.70
N GLU A 210 -15.03 21.83 -6.61
CA GLU A 210 -16.47 21.91 -6.40
C GLU A 210 -17.12 22.79 -7.47
N GLY A 211 -16.61 24.01 -7.67
CA GLY A 211 -17.08 24.94 -8.70
C GLY A 211 -17.03 24.36 -10.11
N ARG A 212 -15.89 23.80 -10.49
CA ARG A 212 -15.71 23.13 -11.79
C ARG A 212 -16.65 21.94 -11.98
N SER A 213 -16.86 21.14 -10.93
CA SER A 213 -17.75 19.98 -10.98
C SER A 213 -19.21 20.36 -11.25
N VAL A 214 -19.67 21.50 -10.73
CA VAL A 214 -21.03 22.01 -10.99
C VAL A 214 -21.19 22.36 -12.46
N ILE A 215 -20.19 23.03 -13.06
CA ILE A 215 -20.20 23.37 -14.48
C ILE A 215 -20.24 22.10 -15.35
N GLU A 216 -19.38 21.13 -15.05
CA GLU A 216 -19.34 19.84 -15.78
C GLU A 216 -20.67 19.08 -15.68
N TYR A 217 -21.28 19.05 -14.49
CA TYR A 217 -22.58 18.41 -14.27
C TYR A 217 -23.69 19.07 -15.11
N VAL A 218 -23.77 20.40 -15.09
CA VAL A 218 -24.77 21.18 -15.84
C VAL A 218 -24.60 20.98 -17.35
N GLN A 219 -23.36 20.96 -17.84
CA GLN A 219 -23.04 20.67 -19.24
C GLN A 219 -23.45 19.25 -19.65
N THR A 220 -23.16 18.25 -18.83
CA THR A 220 -23.54 16.85 -19.06
C THR A 220 -25.07 16.68 -19.15
N LYS A 221 -25.83 17.50 -18.41
CA LYS A 221 -27.30 17.53 -18.45
C LYS A 221 -27.88 18.42 -19.54
N SER A 222 -27.04 19.06 -20.37
CA SER A 222 -27.45 19.98 -21.45
C SER A 222 -28.34 21.15 -20.96
N ILE A 223 -28.14 21.60 -19.71
CA ILE A 223 -28.88 22.74 -19.17
C ILE A 223 -28.25 24.03 -19.70
N SER A 224 -29.06 24.88 -20.33
CA SER A 224 -28.59 26.14 -20.90
C SER A 224 -28.36 27.21 -19.83
N TYR A 225 -27.20 27.85 -19.86
CA TYR A 225 -26.87 29.02 -19.05
C TYR A 225 -26.04 30.00 -19.89
N ASN A 226 -26.11 31.30 -19.57
CA ASN A 226 -25.31 32.31 -20.25
C ASN A 226 -24.00 32.52 -19.48
N ARG A 227 -22.90 32.05 -20.05
CA ARG A 227 -21.56 32.16 -19.45
C ARG A 227 -21.05 33.60 -19.42
N GLU A 228 -21.34 34.39 -20.45
CA GLU A 228 -20.87 35.78 -20.57
C GLU A 228 -21.40 36.66 -19.44
N ILE A 229 -22.66 36.42 -19.01
CA ILE A 229 -23.26 37.15 -17.89
C ILE A 229 -22.48 36.93 -16.58
N ALA A 230 -22.00 35.71 -16.36
CA ALA A 230 -21.21 35.39 -15.17
C ALA A 230 -19.79 35.98 -15.28
N GLU A 231 -19.15 35.90 -16.45
CA GLU A 231 -17.78 36.42 -16.68
C GLU A 231 -17.70 37.94 -16.60
N GLN A 232 -18.80 38.64 -16.89
CA GLN A 232 -18.91 40.10 -16.80
C GLN A 232 -19.26 40.59 -15.38
N GLY A 233 -19.62 39.69 -14.47
CA GLY A 233 -19.96 40.00 -13.08
C GLY A 233 -18.73 40.07 -12.16
N GLU A 234 -18.93 40.58 -10.94
CA GLU A 234 -17.91 40.61 -9.90
C GLU A 234 -17.96 39.30 -9.09
N PHE A 235 -16.87 38.54 -9.12
CA PHE A 235 -16.78 37.29 -8.38
C PHE A 235 -16.68 37.53 -6.88
N VAL A 236 -17.52 36.84 -6.12
CA VAL A 236 -17.47 36.83 -4.66
C VAL A 236 -16.83 35.50 -4.24
N PRO A 237 -15.52 35.50 -3.90
CA PRO A 237 -14.82 34.27 -3.53
C PRO A 237 -15.40 33.70 -2.24
N PHE A 238 -15.26 32.39 -2.08
CA PHE A 238 -15.64 31.71 -0.85
C PHE A 238 -14.86 32.28 0.34
N LYS A 239 -15.57 32.60 1.42
CA LYS A 239 -14.99 32.98 2.71
C LYS A 239 -15.53 32.05 3.80
N ALA A 240 -14.68 31.57 4.69
CA ALA A 240 -15.07 30.63 5.73
C ALA A 240 -16.07 31.24 6.72
N GLU A 241 -16.00 32.56 6.94
CA GLU A 241 -16.90 33.31 7.81
C GLU A 241 -18.31 33.38 7.21
N THR A 242 -18.41 33.63 5.90
CA THR A 242 -19.71 33.73 5.21
C THR A 242 -20.23 32.37 4.75
N ARG A 243 -19.36 31.35 4.65
CA ARG A 243 -19.66 29.98 4.17
C ARG A 243 -20.40 29.95 2.82
N MET A 244 -20.17 30.96 1.98
CA MET A 244 -20.80 31.10 0.67
C MET A 244 -19.85 31.77 -0.33
N SER A 245 -20.05 31.46 -1.61
CA SER A 245 -19.44 32.13 -2.76
C SER A 245 -20.51 32.50 -3.77
N GLY A 246 -20.16 33.24 -4.83
CA GLY A 246 -21.09 33.53 -5.90
C GLY A 246 -20.61 34.64 -6.83
N VAL A 247 -21.56 35.32 -7.47
CA VAL A 247 -21.28 36.40 -8.41
C VAL A 247 -22.31 37.51 -8.27
N ASP A 248 -21.84 38.75 -8.32
CA ASP A 248 -22.68 39.94 -8.43
C ASP A 248 -22.72 40.38 -9.89
N LEU A 249 -23.89 40.28 -10.51
CA LEU A 249 -24.08 40.55 -11.94
C LEU A 249 -24.17 42.06 -12.21
N GLN A 250 -23.85 42.48 -13.43
CA GLN A 250 -23.87 43.89 -13.83
C GLN A 250 -25.26 44.54 -13.75
N ASP A 251 -26.33 43.75 -13.84
CA ASP A 251 -27.70 44.23 -13.70
C ASP A 251 -28.13 44.42 -12.23
N GLY A 252 -27.22 44.17 -11.27
CA GLY A 252 -27.45 44.29 -9.83
C GLY A 252 -27.91 43.01 -9.16
N THR A 253 -28.21 41.95 -9.93
CA THR A 253 -28.64 40.65 -9.42
C THR A 253 -27.49 39.96 -8.68
N LYS A 254 -27.74 39.49 -7.45
CA LYS A 254 -26.73 38.79 -6.63
C LYS A 254 -27.03 37.31 -6.57
N VAL A 255 -26.10 36.49 -7.07
CA VAL A 255 -26.22 35.03 -7.04
C VAL A 255 -25.29 34.48 -5.97
N ARG A 256 -25.79 33.60 -5.09
CA ARG A 256 -25.01 32.95 -4.03
C ARG A 256 -25.21 31.45 -4.02
N LYS A 257 -24.13 30.74 -3.74
CA LYS A 257 -24.12 29.32 -3.39
C LYS A 257 -23.32 29.09 -2.12
N GLY A 258 -23.72 28.15 -1.27
CA GLY A 258 -23.00 27.92 -0.02
C GLY A 258 -23.69 26.97 0.93
N ALA A 259 -23.21 26.94 2.17
CA ALA A 259 -23.82 26.15 3.24
C ALA A 259 -25.29 26.53 3.43
N VAL A 260 -26.15 25.52 3.64
CA VAL A 260 -27.61 25.70 3.70
C VAL A 260 -28.02 26.77 4.71
N GLY A 261 -27.45 26.76 5.92
CA GLY A 261 -27.73 27.76 6.94
C GLY A 261 -27.33 29.19 6.53
N ALA A 262 -26.12 29.36 6.00
CA ALA A 262 -25.58 30.67 5.66
C ALA A 262 -26.32 31.35 4.50
N VAL A 263 -26.67 30.58 3.46
CA VAL A 263 -27.46 31.11 2.33
C VAL A 263 -28.90 31.39 2.78
N THR A 264 -29.45 30.59 3.69
CA THR A 264 -30.78 30.82 4.26
C THR A 264 -30.85 32.14 5.03
N GLU A 265 -29.87 32.40 5.90
CA GLU A 265 -29.76 33.67 6.65
C GLU A 265 -29.57 34.86 5.71
N TRP A 266 -28.74 34.70 4.66
CA TRP A 266 -28.53 35.74 3.65
C TRP A 266 -29.83 36.09 2.93
N VAL A 267 -30.60 35.10 2.47
CA VAL A 267 -31.90 35.31 1.82
C VAL A 267 -32.90 36.00 2.76
N GLN A 268 -32.94 35.60 4.05
CA GLN A 268 -33.80 36.26 5.03
C GLN A 268 -33.42 37.72 5.27
N SER A 269 -32.12 38.03 5.29
CA SER A 269 -31.63 39.42 5.44
C SER A 269 -32.06 40.33 4.29
N GLN A 270 -32.32 39.75 3.12
CA GLN A 270 -32.80 40.42 1.91
C GLN A 270 -34.34 40.53 1.87
N GLY A 271 -35.05 40.02 2.88
CA GLY A 271 -36.52 40.00 2.96
C GLY A 271 -37.17 38.78 2.29
N GLY A 272 -36.39 37.78 1.91
CA GLY A 272 -36.84 36.58 1.20
C GLY A 272 -37.58 35.57 2.08
N THR A 273 -38.27 34.63 1.43
CA THR A 273 -38.99 33.53 2.10
C THR A 273 -38.33 32.18 1.84
N ILE A 274 -38.32 31.32 2.86
CA ILE A 274 -37.68 29.99 2.79
C ILE A 274 -38.72 28.93 2.39
N PRO A 275 -38.53 28.20 1.28
CA PRO A 275 -39.39 27.07 0.94
C PRO A 275 -39.32 25.97 2.00
N LYS A 276 -40.47 25.38 2.34
CA LYS A 276 -40.59 24.39 3.44
C LYS A 276 -39.82 23.10 3.20
N ASP A 277 -39.52 22.78 1.93
CA ASP A 277 -38.85 21.55 1.51
C ASP A 277 -37.31 21.66 1.46
N VAL A 278 -36.74 22.84 1.70
CA VAL A 278 -35.27 23.05 1.72
C VAL A 278 -34.60 22.15 2.75
N ASN A 279 -35.03 22.24 4.02
CA ASN A 279 -34.42 21.46 5.10
C ASN A 279 -34.62 19.96 4.88
N GLN A 280 -35.81 19.54 4.43
CA GLN A 280 -36.08 18.14 4.13
C GLN A 280 -35.14 17.59 3.05
N LYS A 281 -34.89 18.35 1.97
CA LYS A 281 -33.99 17.94 0.88
C LYS A 281 -32.52 18.01 1.28
N ALA A 282 -32.13 18.99 2.08
CA ALA A 282 -30.79 19.08 2.65
C ALA A 282 -30.49 17.90 3.60
N ASP A 283 -31.47 17.52 4.42
CA ASP A 283 -31.38 16.35 5.31
C ASP A 283 -31.28 15.05 4.52
N LEU A 284 -31.99 14.93 3.39
CA LEU A 284 -31.87 13.78 2.49
C LEU A 284 -30.45 13.65 1.93
N ILE A 285 -29.87 14.74 1.41
CA ILE A 285 -28.48 14.75 0.92
C ILE A 285 -27.51 14.34 2.04
N SER A 286 -27.69 14.89 3.23
CA SER A 286 -26.84 14.60 4.39
C SER A 286 -26.98 13.13 4.82
N LYS A 287 -28.19 12.56 4.76
CA LYS A 287 -28.48 11.13 5.03
C LYS A 287 -27.96 10.17 3.97
N GLU A 288 -27.57 10.66 2.80
CA GLU A 288 -26.86 9.88 1.79
C GLU A 288 -25.33 10.04 1.91
N GLY A 289 -24.87 10.83 2.87
CA GLY A 289 -23.46 11.12 3.10
C GLY A 289 -22.91 12.26 2.25
N GLY A 290 -23.79 13.01 1.59
CA GLY A 290 -23.46 14.15 0.75
C GLY A 290 -23.34 15.47 1.50
N THR A 291 -22.82 16.48 0.79
CA THR A 291 -22.85 17.88 1.24
C THR A 291 -23.86 18.68 0.42
N PRO A 292 -24.91 19.21 1.06
CA PRO A 292 -25.86 20.10 0.40
C PRO A 292 -25.31 21.53 0.28
N LEU A 293 -25.22 22.06 -0.93
CA LEU A 293 -25.02 23.51 -1.15
C LEU A 293 -26.31 24.14 -1.63
N LEU A 294 -26.79 25.17 -0.95
CA LEU A 294 -27.99 25.90 -1.33
C LEU A 294 -27.64 26.97 -2.38
N VAL A 295 -28.50 27.16 -3.37
CA VAL A 295 -28.36 28.16 -4.44
C VAL A 295 -29.51 29.16 -4.34
N ALA A 296 -29.18 30.43 -4.29
CA ALA A 296 -30.13 31.53 -4.20
C ALA A 296 -29.74 32.69 -5.13
N VAL A 297 -30.75 33.45 -5.54
CA VAL A 297 -30.59 34.72 -6.26
C VAL A 297 -31.42 35.76 -5.52
N ASP A 298 -30.77 36.85 -5.12
CA ASP A 298 -31.37 37.92 -4.33
C ASP A 298 -32.15 37.41 -3.10
N ASP A 299 -33.47 37.50 -3.12
CA ASP A 299 -34.37 37.12 -2.03
C ASP A 299 -35.04 35.74 -2.25
N ARG A 300 -34.58 34.97 -3.24
CA ARG A 300 -35.24 33.72 -3.67
C ARG A 300 -34.27 32.54 -3.73
N ILE A 301 -34.69 31.43 -3.11
CA ILE A 301 -33.97 30.16 -3.14
C ILE A 301 -34.44 29.32 -4.33
N TYR A 302 -33.50 28.78 -5.10
CA TYR A 302 -33.79 27.98 -6.29
C TYR A 302 -33.72 26.47 -6.01
N GLY A 303 -32.67 26.04 -5.31
CA GLY A 303 -32.45 24.62 -5.11
C GLY A 303 -31.17 24.30 -4.37
N LEU A 304 -30.87 23.01 -4.31
CA LEU A 304 -29.69 22.44 -3.68
C LEU A 304 -28.82 21.76 -4.74
N ILE A 305 -27.51 21.91 -4.60
CA ILE A 305 -26.49 21.11 -5.27
C ILE A 305 -26.10 20.01 -4.28
N TYR A 306 -26.28 18.76 -4.68
CA TYR A 306 -25.76 17.62 -3.97
C TYR A 306 -24.31 17.41 -4.41
N LEU A 307 -23.36 17.77 -3.54
CA LEU A 307 -21.96 17.37 -3.69
C LEU A 307 -21.70 16.02 -3.02
N LYS A 308 -21.07 15.10 -3.75
CA LYS A 308 -20.75 13.76 -3.29
C LYS A 308 -19.26 13.46 -3.50
N ASP A 309 -18.63 12.84 -2.51
CA ASP A 309 -17.29 12.27 -2.71
C ASP A 309 -17.41 11.02 -3.61
N THR A 310 -16.75 11.05 -4.77
CA THR A 310 -16.96 10.05 -5.83
C THR A 310 -15.87 9.00 -5.81
N VAL A 311 -16.28 7.73 -5.72
CA VAL A 311 -15.38 6.57 -5.80
C VAL A 311 -14.71 6.52 -7.17
N LYS A 312 -13.40 6.26 -7.20
CA LYS A 312 -12.67 6.14 -8.47
C LYS A 312 -13.24 4.99 -9.32
N PRO A 313 -13.24 5.12 -10.66
CA PRO A 313 -13.69 4.05 -11.55
C PRO A 313 -12.93 2.74 -11.32
N GLY A 314 -13.63 1.60 -11.37
CA GLY A 314 -13.04 0.27 -11.29
C GLY A 314 -12.67 -0.22 -9.88
N MET A 315 -12.81 0.60 -8.82
CA MET A 315 -12.45 0.20 -7.44
C MET A 315 -13.18 -1.06 -6.97
N ARG A 316 -14.46 -1.22 -7.35
CA ARG A 316 -15.26 -2.40 -6.99
C ARG A 316 -14.70 -3.71 -7.52
N GLU A 317 -14.32 -3.72 -8.80
CA GLU A 317 -13.72 -4.89 -9.43
C GLU A 317 -12.35 -5.21 -8.79
N ARG A 318 -11.59 -4.17 -8.44
CA ARG A 318 -10.28 -4.29 -7.79
C ARG A 318 -10.38 -4.88 -6.38
N PHE A 319 -11.33 -4.43 -5.57
CA PHE A 319 -11.57 -5.02 -4.24
C PHE A 319 -12.11 -6.45 -4.34
N GLU A 320 -12.90 -6.76 -5.36
CA GLU A 320 -13.33 -8.13 -5.62
C GLU A 320 -12.14 -9.05 -5.97
N GLN A 321 -11.17 -8.59 -6.76
CA GLN A 321 -9.92 -9.33 -7.02
C GLN A 321 -9.13 -9.60 -5.73
N LEU A 322 -8.99 -8.61 -4.85
CA LEU A 322 -8.34 -8.79 -3.54
C LEU A 322 -9.05 -9.83 -2.68
N ARG A 323 -10.40 -9.79 -2.67
CA ARG A 323 -11.22 -10.76 -1.94
C ARG A 323 -11.04 -12.18 -2.49
N GLN A 324 -10.96 -12.34 -3.82
CA GLN A 324 -10.64 -13.62 -4.46
C GLN A 324 -9.24 -14.14 -4.12
N MET A 325 -8.30 -13.23 -3.80
CA MET A 325 -6.96 -13.57 -3.33
C MET A 325 -6.90 -13.88 -1.82
N GLY A 326 -8.03 -13.79 -1.11
CA GLY A 326 -8.13 -14.00 0.33
C GLY A 326 -7.68 -12.80 1.18
N ILE A 327 -7.64 -11.62 0.59
CA ILE A 327 -7.18 -10.39 1.24
C ILE A 327 -8.39 -9.56 1.67
N LYS A 328 -8.44 -9.23 2.95
CA LYS A 328 -9.48 -8.38 3.56
C LYS A 328 -9.14 -6.91 3.31
N THR A 329 -10.14 -6.10 3.00
CA THR A 329 -9.97 -4.65 2.78
C THR A 329 -10.69 -3.85 3.87
N VAL A 330 -10.00 -2.86 4.44
CA VAL A 330 -10.53 -1.98 5.49
C VAL A 330 -10.35 -0.53 5.04
N MET A 331 -11.42 0.25 5.01
CA MET A 331 -11.36 1.69 4.72
C MET A 331 -11.31 2.49 6.02
N CYS A 332 -10.31 3.35 6.18
CA CYS A 332 -10.26 4.32 7.27
C CYS A 332 -10.62 5.71 6.75
N THR A 333 -11.49 6.43 7.45
CA THR A 333 -11.88 7.79 7.06
C THR A 333 -12.25 8.65 8.26
N GLY A 334 -11.96 9.96 8.15
CA GLY A 334 -12.45 10.98 9.09
C GLY A 334 -13.91 11.37 8.88
N ASP A 335 -14.57 10.88 7.82
CA ASP A 335 -15.99 11.14 7.60
C ASP A 335 -16.87 10.49 8.66
N ASN A 336 -18.08 11.02 8.83
CA ASN A 336 -19.08 10.46 9.73
C ASN A 336 -19.48 9.02 9.32
N PRO A 337 -20.04 8.22 10.23
CA PRO A 337 -20.36 6.81 9.98
C PRO A 337 -21.28 6.55 8.79
N LEU A 338 -22.18 7.49 8.49
CA LEU A 338 -23.17 7.32 7.44
C LEU A 338 -22.55 7.55 6.05
N THR A 339 -21.73 8.59 5.89
CA THR A 339 -20.95 8.82 4.66
C THR A 339 -19.98 7.66 4.40
N ALA A 340 -19.27 7.21 5.44
CA ALA A 340 -18.36 6.08 5.36
C ALA A 340 -19.07 4.79 4.90
N ALA A 341 -20.24 4.49 5.46
CA ALA A 341 -21.02 3.31 5.07
C ALA A 341 -21.48 3.35 3.60
N THR A 342 -21.92 4.52 3.12
CA THR A 342 -22.32 4.69 1.71
C THR A 342 -21.16 4.43 0.77
N ILE A 343 -20.00 5.04 1.03
CA ILE A 343 -18.79 4.89 0.20
C ILE A 343 -18.27 3.45 0.25
N ALA A 344 -18.23 2.83 1.44
CA ALA A 344 -17.80 1.44 1.59
C ALA A 344 -18.66 0.48 0.76
N LYS A 345 -19.98 0.67 0.74
CA LYS A 345 -20.92 -0.16 -0.02
C LYS A 345 -20.79 0.05 -1.53
N GLU A 346 -20.58 1.27 -1.97
CA GLU A 346 -20.39 1.62 -3.38
C GLU A 346 -19.07 1.05 -3.91
N ALA A 347 -17.98 1.30 -3.18
CA ALA A 347 -16.65 0.79 -3.51
C ALA A 347 -16.54 -0.73 -3.34
N GLY A 348 -17.31 -1.36 -2.43
CA GLY A 348 -17.26 -2.80 -2.20
C GLY A 348 -16.15 -3.24 -1.23
N VAL A 349 -15.81 -2.38 -0.27
CA VAL A 349 -14.84 -2.67 0.82
C VAL A 349 -15.46 -3.64 1.83
N ASP A 350 -14.65 -4.47 2.50
CA ASP A 350 -15.16 -5.45 3.49
C ASP A 350 -15.58 -4.79 4.81
N GLU A 351 -14.76 -3.89 5.33
CA GLU A 351 -15.00 -3.17 6.59
C GLU A 351 -14.59 -1.70 6.49
N PHE A 352 -15.12 -0.85 7.37
CA PHE A 352 -14.73 0.55 7.46
C PHE A 352 -14.63 1.04 8.91
N VAL A 353 -13.80 2.05 9.13
CA VAL A 353 -13.65 2.79 10.38
C VAL A 353 -13.91 4.26 10.06
N ALA A 354 -14.99 4.80 10.64
CA ALA A 354 -15.40 6.19 10.48
C ALA A 354 -14.85 7.06 11.61
N GLU A 355 -14.85 8.38 11.42
CA GLU A 355 -14.32 9.38 12.36
C GLU A 355 -12.90 9.03 12.88
N CYS A 356 -12.11 8.40 12.00
CA CYS A 356 -10.84 7.79 12.32
C CYS A 356 -9.75 8.84 12.50
N LYS A 357 -9.16 8.90 13.69
CA LYS A 357 -7.97 9.72 13.99
C LYS A 357 -6.69 9.00 13.57
N PRO A 358 -5.54 9.69 13.46
CA PRO A 358 -4.26 9.05 13.13
C PRO A 358 -3.93 7.87 14.07
N GLU A 359 -4.20 7.99 15.37
CA GLU A 359 -3.96 6.94 16.35
C GLU A 359 -4.87 5.72 16.13
N ASP A 360 -6.10 5.94 15.67
CA ASP A 360 -7.05 4.87 15.37
C ASP A 360 -6.56 4.04 14.17
N LYS A 361 -5.95 4.68 13.15
CA LYS A 361 -5.34 3.96 12.02
C LYS A 361 -4.28 2.97 12.50
N ILE A 362 -3.41 3.42 13.41
CA ILE A 362 -2.38 2.58 14.05
C ILE A 362 -3.02 1.45 14.87
N ALA A 363 -4.08 1.75 15.63
CA ALA A 363 -4.79 0.76 16.42
C ALA A 363 -5.43 -0.33 15.54
N VAL A 364 -6.00 0.02 14.38
CA VAL A 364 -6.54 -0.94 13.41
C VAL A 364 -5.44 -1.83 12.84
N ILE A 365 -4.29 -1.26 12.48
CA ILE A 365 -3.12 -2.02 12.01
C ILE A 365 -2.68 -3.02 13.09
N LYS A 366 -2.44 -2.54 14.32
CA LYS A 366 -2.01 -3.39 15.44
C LYS A 366 -3.02 -4.49 15.76
N ALA A 367 -4.31 -4.17 15.77
CA ALA A 367 -5.36 -5.16 16.03
C ALA A 367 -5.40 -6.28 14.99
N GLU A 368 -5.04 -6.03 13.73
CA GLU A 368 -4.89 -7.08 12.73
C GLU A 368 -3.54 -7.81 12.86
N GLN A 369 -2.45 -7.10 13.14
CA GLN A 369 -1.13 -7.69 13.41
C GLN A 369 -1.13 -8.63 14.63
N ASP A 370 -1.82 -8.27 15.70
CA ASP A 370 -1.98 -9.08 16.93
C ASP A 370 -2.75 -10.38 16.66
N LYS A 371 -3.54 -10.43 15.58
CA LYS A 371 -4.19 -11.67 15.08
C LYS A 371 -3.23 -12.53 14.23
N GLY A 372 -1.96 -12.15 14.13
CA GLY A 372 -0.94 -12.82 13.32
C GLY A 372 -1.06 -12.56 11.82
N LYS A 373 -1.76 -11.48 11.42
CA LYS A 373 -1.94 -11.10 10.02
C LYS A 373 -0.90 -10.07 9.60
N LEU A 374 -0.43 -10.17 8.37
CA LEU A 374 0.39 -9.11 7.75
C LEU A 374 -0.50 -8.04 7.13
N VAL A 375 -0.18 -6.78 7.41
CA VAL A 375 -1.01 -5.62 7.08
C VAL A 375 -0.30 -4.70 6.10
N ALA A 376 -0.98 -4.39 5.01
CA ALA A 376 -0.62 -3.25 4.15
C ALA A 376 -1.39 -2.01 4.57
N MET A 377 -0.77 -0.85 4.41
CA MET A 377 -1.46 0.42 4.39
C MET A 377 -1.08 1.22 3.15
N THR A 378 -2.05 1.93 2.57
CA THR A 378 -1.81 2.99 1.60
C THR A 378 -2.32 4.34 2.11
N GLY A 379 -1.57 5.41 1.83
CA GLY A 379 -1.88 6.77 2.24
C GLY A 379 -0.96 7.79 1.59
N ASP A 380 -1.27 9.06 1.74
CA ASP A 380 -0.56 10.20 1.13
C ASP A 380 -0.33 11.37 2.08
N GLY A 381 -1.07 11.44 3.18
CA GLY A 381 -0.96 12.50 4.15
C GLY A 381 0.22 12.34 5.12
N THR A 382 0.69 13.46 5.65
CA THR A 382 1.53 13.51 6.87
C THR A 382 0.89 12.76 8.04
N ASN A 383 -0.45 12.80 8.13
CA ASN A 383 -1.26 12.05 9.08
C ASN A 383 -1.13 10.53 8.94
N ASP A 384 -0.78 10.04 7.75
CA ASP A 384 -0.64 8.61 7.47
C ASP A 384 0.76 8.09 7.76
N ALA A 385 1.77 8.97 7.87
CA ALA A 385 3.16 8.57 8.03
C ALA A 385 3.38 7.59 9.21
N PRO A 386 2.83 7.81 10.41
CA PRO A 386 2.95 6.84 11.51
C PRO A 386 2.34 5.48 11.21
N ALA A 387 1.18 5.48 10.56
CA ALA A 387 0.45 4.26 10.25
C ALA A 387 1.13 3.50 9.08
N LEU A 388 1.68 4.21 8.09
CA LEU A 388 2.54 3.65 7.03
C LEU A 388 3.84 3.05 7.58
N ALA A 389 4.41 3.64 8.64
CA ALA A 389 5.57 3.09 9.34
C ALA A 389 5.22 1.82 10.11
N GLN A 390 4.07 1.80 10.82
CA GLN A 390 3.59 0.66 11.60
C GLN A 390 3.19 -0.54 10.72
N ALA A 391 2.68 -0.29 9.51
CA ALA A 391 2.31 -1.35 8.58
C ALA A 391 3.53 -2.18 8.12
N ASP A 392 3.31 -3.48 7.89
CA ASP A 392 4.33 -4.38 7.35
C ASP A 392 4.75 -3.94 5.94
N VAL A 393 3.77 -3.45 5.17
CA VAL A 393 3.95 -2.79 3.89
C VAL A 393 3.23 -1.45 3.88
N GLY A 394 3.99 -0.35 3.88
CA GLY A 394 3.46 1.00 3.72
C GLY A 394 3.68 1.47 2.29
N LEU A 395 2.60 1.78 1.58
CA LEU A 395 2.60 2.29 0.21
C LEU A 395 2.20 3.77 0.21
N ALA A 396 3.19 4.66 0.10
CA ALA A 396 2.96 6.09 -0.05
C ALA A 396 2.70 6.47 -1.51
N MET A 397 1.86 7.48 -1.74
CA MET A 397 1.70 8.05 -3.08
C MET A 397 2.83 9.05 -3.40
N ASN A 398 3.23 9.17 -4.67
CA ASN A 398 4.27 10.12 -5.09
C ASN A 398 3.81 11.58 -4.98
N SER A 399 2.51 11.84 -5.08
CA SER A 399 1.90 13.13 -4.72
C SER A 399 1.84 13.37 -3.21
N GLY A 400 2.10 12.34 -2.39
CA GLY A 400 2.06 12.44 -0.94
C GLY A 400 3.19 13.28 -0.36
N THR A 401 3.06 13.57 0.93
CA THR A 401 4.04 14.37 1.68
C THR A 401 5.40 13.69 1.79
N THR A 402 6.48 14.45 2.00
CA THR A 402 7.82 13.88 2.21
C THR A 402 7.84 12.93 3.41
N ALA A 403 7.13 13.28 4.49
CA ALA A 403 7.01 12.44 5.68
C ALA A 403 6.37 11.08 5.37
N ALA A 404 5.30 11.04 4.57
CA ALA A 404 4.67 9.79 4.16
C ALA A 404 5.64 8.92 3.32
N LYS A 405 6.40 9.53 2.41
CA LYS A 405 7.38 8.81 1.56
C LYS A 405 8.55 8.23 2.35
N GLU A 406 9.02 8.96 3.37
CA GLU A 406 10.11 8.50 4.24
C GLU A 406 9.66 7.40 5.20
N ALA A 407 8.43 7.48 5.70
CA ALA A 407 7.86 6.46 6.55
C ALA A 407 7.52 5.15 5.81
N ALA A 408 7.08 5.25 4.56
CA ALA A 408 6.71 4.11 3.72
C ALA A 408 7.93 3.28 3.25
N ASN A 409 7.72 1.98 3.00
CA ASN A 409 8.72 1.11 2.38
C ASN A 409 8.47 0.88 0.88
N MET A 410 7.38 1.45 0.35
CA MET A 410 7.07 1.53 -1.06
C MET A 410 6.50 2.89 -1.43
N ILE A 411 6.78 3.35 -2.65
CA ILE A 411 6.25 4.60 -3.19
C ILE A 411 5.61 4.31 -4.55
N ASP A 412 4.33 4.62 -4.71
CA ASP A 412 3.66 4.58 -6.00
C ASP A 412 3.89 5.88 -6.79
N LEU A 413 4.58 5.77 -7.92
CA LEU A 413 4.94 6.90 -8.78
C LEU A 413 3.74 7.49 -9.54
N ASP A 414 2.67 6.73 -9.75
CA ASP A 414 1.49 7.18 -10.50
C ASP A 414 0.34 7.66 -9.59
N SER A 415 0.53 7.63 -8.26
CA SER A 415 -0.52 7.96 -7.27
C SER A 415 -1.85 7.22 -7.51
N ASN A 416 -1.77 5.93 -7.84
CA ASN A 416 -2.89 5.04 -8.07
C ASN A 416 -2.89 3.88 -7.05
N PRO A 417 -3.69 3.97 -5.98
CA PRO A 417 -3.68 2.99 -4.90
C PRO A 417 -4.15 1.59 -5.32
N THR A 418 -4.79 1.45 -6.48
CA THR A 418 -5.14 0.12 -7.02
C THR A 418 -3.92 -0.73 -7.35
N LYS A 419 -2.74 -0.10 -7.54
CA LYS A 419 -1.48 -0.79 -7.83
C LYS A 419 -1.00 -1.73 -6.74
N ILE A 420 -1.52 -1.58 -5.52
CA ILE A 420 -1.20 -2.51 -4.44
C ILE A 420 -1.54 -3.96 -4.84
N ILE A 421 -2.51 -4.17 -5.73
CA ILE A 421 -2.90 -5.48 -6.25
C ILE A 421 -1.78 -6.08 -7.09
N GLU A 422 -1.22 -5.30 -8.02
CA GLU A 422 -0.10 -5.70 -8.85
C GLU A 422 1.13 -5.99 -8.00
N VAL A 423 1.41 -5.15 -7.00
CA VAL A 423 2.52 -5.34 -6.04
C VAL A 423 2.36 -6.65 -5.27
N VAL A 424 1.18 -6.92 -4.71
CA VAL A 424 0.86 -8.18 -4.02
C VAL A 424 1.02 -9.37 -4.98
N GLY A 425 0.54 -9.23 -6.23
CA GLY A 425 0.69 -10.26 -7.25
C GLY A 425 2.15 -10.60 -7.56
N ILE A 426 3.02 -9.59 -7.65
CA ILE A 426 4.46 -9.77 -7.83
C ILE A 426 5.08 -10.42 -6.58
N GLY A 427 4.70 -9.96 -5.38
CA GLY A 427 5.12 -10.55 -4.11
C GLY A 427 4.80 -12.04 -4.03
N LYS A 428 3.57 -12.45 -4.39
CA LYS A 428 3.17 -13.87 -4.45
C LYS A 428 4.02 -14.67 -5.43
N GLN A 429 4.38 -14.10 -6.58
CA GLN A 429 5.27 -14.78 -7.53
C GLN A 429 6.69 -14.98 -6.97
N LEU A 430 7.22 -14.01 -6.21
CA LEU A 430 8.51 -14.16 -5.54
C LEU A 430 8.48 -15.28 -4.50
N LEU A 431 7.44 -15.32 -3.68
CA LEU A 431 7.25 -16.37 -2.67
C LEU A 431 7.16 -17.76 -3.32
N MET A 432 6.41 -17.89 -4.41
CA MET A 432 6.31 -19.14 -5.19
C MET A 432 7.66 -19.54 -5.77
N THR A 433 8.41 -18.58 -6.34
CA THR A 433 9.75 -18.81 -6.92
C THR A 433 10.71 -19.32 -5.86
N ARG A 434 10.68 -18.72 -4.67
CA ARG A 434 11.48 -19.14 -3.52
C ARG A 434 11.11 -20.54 -3.04
N GLY A 435 9.83 -20.85 -2.88
CA GLY A 435 9.36 -22.18 -2.46
C GLY A 435 9.77 -23.28 -3.45
N ALA A 436 9.65 -23.01 -4.74
CA ALA A 436 10.06 -23.92 -5.80
C ALA A 436 11.58 -24.17 -5.81
N LEU A 437 12.39 -23.11 -5.72
CA LEU A 437 13.85 -23.24 -5.67
C LEU A 437 14.31 -23.97 -4.40
N THR A 438 13.63 -23.75 -3.28
CA THR A 438 13.89 -24.50 -2.03
C THR A 438 13.59 -25.99 -2.20
N THR A 439 12.43 -26.31 -2.79
CA THR A 439 12.01 -27.69 -3.07
C THR A 439 13.01 -28.38 -4.01
N PHE A 440 13.39 -27.71 -5.10
CA PHE A 440 14.38 -28.19 -6.06
C PHE A 440 15.75 -28.40 -5.40
N SER A 441 16.21 -27.43 -4.60
CA SER A 441 17.51 -27.48 -3.93
C SER A 441 17.60 -28.62 -2.92
N ILE A 442 16.53 -28.87 -2.15
CA ILE A 442 16.51 -29.98 -1.17
C ILE A 442 16.43 -31.33 -1.88
N ALA A 443 15.60 -31.45 -2.92
CA ALA A 443 15.47 -32.70 -3.68
C ALA A 443 16.79 -33.12 -4.36
N ASN A 444 17.63 -32.14 -4.74
CA ASN A 444 18.94 -32.37 -5.34
C ASN A 444 19.89 -33.18 -4.44
N ASP A 445 19.76 -33.03 -3.12
CA ASP A 445 20.65 -33.73 -2.18
C ASP A 445 20.58 -35.25 -2.30
N ILE A 446 19.45 -35.80 -2.78
CA ILE A 446 19.31 -37.25 -3.07
C ILE A 446 20.40 -37.70 -4.05
N ALA A 447 20.53 -37.02 -5.19
CA ALA A 447 21.53 -37.38 -6.20
C ALA A 447 22.96 -37.14 -5.68
N LYS A 448 23.18 -36.05 -4.93
CA LYS A 448 24.49 -35.75 -4.34
C LYS A 448 24.94 -36.84 -3.38
N TYR A 449 24.03 -37.38 -2.56
CA TYR A 449 24.32 -38.53 -1.70
C TYR A 449 24.75 -39.77 -2.50
N PHE A 450 24.00 -40.11 -3.56
CA PHE A 450 24.36 -41.23 -4.44
C PHE A 450 25.64 -41.02 -5.25
N ALA A 451 26.10 -39.77 -5.42
CA ALA A 451 27.37 -39.47 -6.06
C ALA A 451 28.55 -39.59 -5.08
N ILE A 452 28.43 -38.96 -3.91
CA ILE A 452 29.56 -38.73 -3.01
C ILE A 452 29.76 -39.89 -2.02
N ILE A 453 28.69 -40.47 -1.45
CA ILE A 453 28.83 -41.54 -0.45
C ILE A 453 29.55 -42.76 -1.06
N PRO A 454 29.15 -43.32 -2.22
CA PRO A 454 29.87 -44.46 -2.78
C PRO A 454 31.34 -44.10 -3.06
N ALA A 455 31.60 -42.94 -3.65
CA ALA A 455 32.95 -42.48 -3.95
C ALA A 455 33.85 -42.38 -2.70
N MET A 456 33.31 -41.90 -1.57
CA MET A 456 34.07 -41.76 -0.34
C MET A 456 34.41 -43.09 0.32
N PHE A 457 33.52 -44.08 0.23
CA PHE A 457 33.62 -45.31 1.02
C PHE A 457 34.05 -46.54 0.22
N THR A 458 33.97 -46.56 -1.12
CA THR A 458 34.27 -47.75 -1.93
C THR A 458 35.69 -48.28 -1.77
N LEU A 459 36.68 -47.41 -1.52
CA LEU A 459 38.06 -47.82 -1.28
C LEU A 459 38.22 -48.65 0.00
N ALA A 460 37.40 -48.40 1.02
CA ALA A 460 37.44 -49.11 2.31
C ALA A 460 36.36 -50.19 2.44
N ILE A 461 35.21 -49.99 1.80
CA ILE A 461 34.02 -50.83 1.84
C ILE A 461 33.55 -51.07 0.39
N PRO A 462 34.09 -52.06 -0.32
CA PRO A 462 33.78 -52.30 -1.73
C PRO A 462 32.29 -52.53 -2.01
N GLN A 463 31.53 -53.04 -1.03
CA GLN A 463 30.08 -53.24 -1.13
C GLN A 463 29.31 -51.93 -1.37
N MET A 464 29.89 -50.78 -1.05
CA MET A 464 29.30 -49.46 -1.31
C MET A 464 29.20 -49.14 -2.81
N GLU A 465 29.90 -49.88 -3.69
CA GLU A 465 29.76 -49.73 -5.13
C GLU A 465 28.33 -50.04 -5.61
N ALA A 466 27.59 -50.90 -4.90
CA ALA A 466 26.18 -51.16 -5.19
C ALA A 466 25.29 -49.90 -5.10
N LEU A 467 25.73 -48.89 -4.34
CA LEU A 467 25.05 -47.60 -4.21
C LEU A 467 25.48 -46.60 -5.30
N ASN A 468 26.46 -46.91 -6.14
CA ASN A 468 26.83 -46.10 -7.31
C ASN A 468 25.83 -46.31 -8.47
N ILE A 469 24.58 -45.88 -8.25
CA ILE A 469 23.47 -46.02 -9.21
C ILE A 469 23.80 -45.32 -10.54
N MET A 470 24.53 -44.20 -10.48
CA MET A 470 24.95 -43.43 -11.66
C MET A 470 26.12 -44.06 -12.43
N LYS A 471 26.75 -45.11 -11.88
CA LYS A 471 27.94 -45.75 -12.45
C LYS A 471 29.03 -44.73 -12.80
N LEU A 472 29.37 -43.87 -11.84
CA LEU A 472 30.41 -42.85 -11.99
C LEU A 472 31.79 -43.51 -12.13
N THR A 473 32.67 -42.86 -12.88
CA THR A 473 33.90 -43.46 -13.44
C THR A 473 34.96 -43.77 -12.39
N SER A 474 35.19 -42.85 -11.45
CA SER A 474 36.13 -43.03 -10.32
C SER A 474 35.66 -42.26 -9.09
N PRO A 475 36.16 -42.59 -7.88
CA PRO A 475 35.90 -41.81 -6.68
C PRO A 475 36.20 -40.31 -6.82
N LEU A 476 37.34 -39.96 -7.41
CA LEU A 476 37.77 -38.58 -7.59
C LEU A 476 36.87 -37.85 -8.60
N SER A 477 36.58 -38.47 -9.74
CA SER A 477 35.71 -37.87 -10.77
C SER A 477 34.29 -37.67 -10.24
N ALA A 478 33.77 -38.59 -9.42
CA ALA A 478 32.45 -38.50 -8.81
C ALA A 478 32.33 -37.28 -7.87
N ILE A 479 33.29 -37.10 -6.97
CA ILE A 479 33.32 -35.96 -6.03
C ILE A 479 33.45 -34.64 -6.80
N LEU A 480 34.36 -34.57 -7.77
CA LEU A 480 34.54 -33.39 -8.61
C LEU A 480 33.29 -33.07 -9.42
N SER A 481 32.62 -34.08 -9.98
CA SER A 481 31.41 -33.88 -10.77
C SER A 481 30.25 -33.36 -9.93
N ALA A 482 30.09 -33.86 -8.70
CA ALA A 482 29.11 -33.35 -7.76
C ALA A 482 29.40 -31.89 -7.38
N LEU A 483 30.66 -31.53 -7.12
CA LEU A 483 31.08 -30.15 -6.84
C LEU A 483 30.83 -29.21 -8.02
N ILE A 484 31.24 -29.60 -9.23
CA ILE A 484 31.05 -28.81 -10.45
C ILE A 484 29.55 -28.61 -10.69
N PHE A 485 28.74 -29.65 -10.54
CA PHE A 485 27.29 -29.53 -10.66
C PHE A 485 26.71 -28.53 -9.64
N ASN A 486 27.14 -28.62 -8.38
CA ASN A 486 26.71 -27.70 -7.31
C ASN A 486 27.05 -26.24 -7.62
N ALA A 487 28.17 -25.98 -8.29
CA ALA A 487 28.55 -24.64 -8.72
C ALA A 487 27.78 -24.17 -9.97
N VAL A 488 27.64 -25.03 -10.99
CA VAL A 488 27.03 -24.70 -12.29
C VAL A 488 25.51 -24.55 -12.19
N ILE A 489 24.85 -25.25 -11.27
CA ILE A 489 23.39 -25.17 -11.13
C ILE A 489 22.92 -23.77 -10.69
N ILE A 490 23.75 -23.01 -9.96
CA ILE A 490 23.42 -21.66 -9.50
C ILE A 490 23.18 -20.70 -10.68
N PRO A 491 24.15 -20.47 -11.59
CA PRO A 491 23.93 -19.59 -12.74
C PRO A 491 22.82 -20.09 -13.69
N LEU A 492 22.63 -21.40 -13.81
CA LEU A 492 21.53 -21.96 -14.61
C LEU A 492 20.14 -21.63 -14.05
N LEU A 493 20.03 -21.44 -12.73
CA LEU A 493 18.77 -21.10 -12.07
C LEU A 493 18.55 -19.58 -11.93
N ILE A 494 19.55 -18.74 -12.18
CA ILE A 494 19.40 -17.26 -12.16
C ILE A 494 18.27 -16.79 -13.09
N PRO A 495 18.13 -17.23 -14.35
CA PRO A 495 17.02 -16.80 -15.21
C PRO A 495 15.65 -17.14 -14.62
N LEU A 496 15.52 -18.29 -13.95
CA LEU A 496 14.28 -18.68 -13.28
C LEU A 496 14.01 -17.79 -12.05
N ALA A 497 15.04 -17.53 -11.24
CA ALA A 497 14.96 -16.63 -10.09
C ALA A 497 14.57 -15.20 -10.51
N MET A 498 15.09 -14.72 -11.64
CA MET A 498 14.83 -13.37 -12.17
C MET A 498 13.44 -13.25 -12.82
N LYS A 499 13.06 -14.24 -13.65
CA LYS A 499 11.76 -14.22 -14.34
C LYS A 499 10.60 -14.48 -13.38
N GLY A 500 10.84 -15.31 -12.38
CA GLY A 500 9.84 -15.76 -11.42
C GLY A 500 8.85 -16.77 -12.00
N ILE A 501 8.20 -17.50 -11.11
CA ILE A 501 7.16 -18.47 -11.45
C ILE A 501 5.83 -17.76 -11.57
N ALA A 502 5.15 -17.93 -12.72
CA ALA A 502 3.84 -17.33 -12.94
C ALA A 502 2.82 -17.83 -11.90
N TYR A 503 2.18 -16.88 -11.21
CA TYR A 503 1.11 -17.17 -10.26
C TYR A 503 -0.16 -17.56 -11.03
N LYS A 504 -0.76 -18.68 -10.62
CA LYS A 504 -2.12 -19.06 -11.03
C LYS A 504 -2.94 -19.29 -9.78
N PRO A 505 -4.10 -18.62 -9.62
CA PRO A 505 -4.97 -18.85 -8.47
C PRO A 505 -5.46 -20.29 -8.48
N MET A 506 -5.06 -21.06 -7.47
CA MET A 506 -5.36 -22.48 -7.29
C MET A 506 -5.47 -22.77 -5.79
N SER A 507 -6.13 -23.86 -5.41
CA SER A 507 -6.17 -24.27 -4.00
C SER A 507 -4.75 -24.60 -3.50
N SER A 508 -4.51 -24.38 -2.20
CA SER A 508 -3.20 -24.64 -1.57
C SER A 508 -2.69 -26.07 -1.81
N ASN A 509 -3.58 -27.06 -1.77
CA ASN A 509 -3.25 -28.45 -2.06
C ASN A 509 -2.81 -28.66 -3.51
N ALA A 510 -3.50 -28.02 -4.48
CA ALA A 510 -3.15 -28.15 -5.89
C ALA A 510 -1.81 -27.43 -6.20
N LEU A 511 -1.54 -26.30 -5.55
CA LEU A 511 -0.26 -25.59 -5.63
C LEU A 511 0.88 -26.46 -5.08
N LEU A 512 0.69 -27.07 -3.91
CA LEU A 512 1.67 -27.95 -3.28
C LEU A 512 1.99 -29.16 -4.18
N SER A 513 0.96 -29.90 -4.63
CA SER A 513 1.14 -31.06 -5.49
C SER A 513 1.86 -30.71 -6.79
N ARG A 514 1.49 -29.60 -7.43
CA ARG A 514 2.17 -29.11 -8.64
C ARG A 514 3.63 -28.75 -8.36
N ASN A 515 3.91 -28.10 -7.24
CA ASN A 515 5.27 -27.73 -6.86
C ASN A 515 6.14 -28.97 -6.63
N LEU A 516 5.64 -29.98 -5.89
CA LEU A 516 6.35 -31.23 -5.64
C LEU A 516 6.57 -32.03 -6.94
N LEU A 517 5.57 -32.09 -7.83
CA LEU A 517 5.71 -32.81 -9.10
C LEU A 517 6.70 -32.15 -10.06
N ILE A 518 6.71 -30.83 -10.15
CA ILE A 518 7.59 -30.13 -11.11
C ILE A 518 8.99 -29.95 -10.50
N TYR A 519 9.07 -29.30 -9.35
CA TYR A 519 10.34 -28.89 -8.75
C TYR A 519 10.93 -29.96 -7.83
N GLY A 520 10.09 -30.79 -7.20
CA GLY A 520 10.55 -31.96 -6.45
C GLY A 520 11.11 -33.03 -7.38
N LEU A 521 10.31 -33.59 -8.31
CA LEU A 521 10.81 -34.60 -9.25
C LEU A 521 11.91 -34.05 -10.17
N GLY A 522 11.75 -32.81 -10.65
CA GLY A 522 12.80 -32.13 -11.41
C GLY A 522 14.10 -31.99 -10.61
N GLY A 523 14.00 -31.66 -9.32
CA GLY A 523 15.13 -31.60 -8.39
C GLY A 523 15.78 -32.94 -8.11
N VAL A 524 15.08 -34.06 -8.31
CA VAL A 524 15.70 -35.40 -8.26
C VAL A 524 16.36 -35.72 -9.61
N ILE A 525 15.63 -35.63 -10.72
CA ILE A 525 16.06 -36.14 -12.02
C ILE A 525 17.20 -35.32 -12.62
N VAL A 526 17.11 -33.98 -12.57
CA VAL A 526 18.10 -33.09 -13.22
C VAL A 526 19.50 -33.30 -12.65
N PRO A 527 19.71 -33.41 -11.33
CA PRO A 527 21.03 -33.71 -10.77
C PRO A 527 21.59 -35.08 -11.13
N PHE A 528 20.77 -36.13 -11.18
CA PHE A 528 21.24 -37.45 -11.64
C PHE A 528 21.81 -37.39 -13.05
N ILE A 529 21.13 -36.69 -13.96
CA ILE A 529 21.57 -36.50 -15.34
C ILE A 529 22.80 -35.57 -15.38
N GLY A 530 22.75 -34.44 -14.68
CA GLY A 530 23.79 -33.42 -14.68
C GLY A 530 25.13 -33.95 -14.16
N ILE A 531 25.13 -34.62 -13.01
CA ILE A 531 26.33 -35.21 -12.42
C ILE A 531 26.91 -36.28 -13.37
N LYS A 532 26.06 -37.13 -13.96
CA LYS A 532 26.53 -38.15 -14.91
C LYS A 532 27.18 -37.56 -16.15
N VAL A 533 26.57 -36.52 -16.74
CA VAL A 533 27.13 -35.85 -17.92
C VAL A 533 28.46 -35.19 -17.58
N ILE A 534 28.57 -34.53 -16.42
CA ILE A 534 29.82 -33.93 -15.97
C ILE A 534 30.88 -35.01 -15.74
N ASP A 535 30.55 -36.13 -15.10
CA ASP A 535 31.48 -37.24 -14.86
C ASP A 535 31.99 -37.86 -16.16
N MET A 536 31.14 -38.00 -17.17
CA MET A 536 31.56 -38.46 -18.49
C MET A 536 32.56 -37.53 -19.17
N ILE A 537 32.53 -36.23 -18.87
CA ILE A 537 33.49 -35.26 -19.41
C ILE A 537 34.76 -35.26 -18.56
N VAL A 538 34.62 -35.18 -17.24
CA VAL A 538 35.74 -35.13 -16.29
C VAL A 538 36.56 -36.42 -16.34
N GLY A 539 35.92 -37.58 -16.42
CA GLY A 539 36.57 -38.89 -16.54
C GLY A 539 37.31 -39.13 -17.86
N LEU A 540 37.26 -38.20 -18.82
CA LEU A 540 38.17 -38.22 -19.98
C LEU A 540 39.53 -37.60 -19.67
N PHE A 541 39.62 -36.79 -18.61
CA PHE A 541 40.82 -36.05 -18.22
C PHE A 541 41.48 -36.58 -16.94
N ILE A 542 40.79 -37.48 -16.21
CA ILE A 542 41.23 -38.17 -14.99
C ILE A 542 41.16 -39.65 -15.28
#